data_AF-A0AAW1ANF3-F1
#
_entry.id   AF-A0AAW1ANF3-F1
#
_cell.length_a   1.000
_cell.length_b   1.000
_cell.length_c   1.000
_cell.angle_alpha   90.00
_cell.angle_beta   90.00
_cell.angle_gamma   90.00
#
_symmetry.space_group_name_H-M   'P 1'
#
loop_
_entity.id
_entity.type
_entity.pdbx_description
1 polymer ?
#
loop_
_entity_poly.entity_id
_entity_poly.type
_entity_poly.pdbx_seq_one_letter_code
_entity_poly.pdbx_strand_id
1 'polypeptide(L)'
;MVHSQLPVLSLLFLCCALMLLPPELTLGRPQKFSLVTPKDAGLQKALAFTMPQYNQKRTNDTNYFRLQRVTARSKVYTERLVKYRLKIEVVKTVCKKTTSHTMTYEEIQQCKILQGDLQKQSCYLKVTSRPVEHNMTMKIGFVGLSQWLPNASHGGGASAEWAGPPHSPMVHAKLPVLSLLCALLMLPPDLTLGKVHLTDAREQKALEFAIEQYNQDNQRSSGYLKMVSRPGVQAEVVNGVDYHITVTMVRTGCKKIAGEKKTYTEIQQCQQPLGNKQKITCHFKVSSRTPSNEMKLVVTDCEK
;
A
#
# COMPACT_ATOMS: atom_id res chain seq x y z
N MET A 1 -2.15 -49.22 30.91
CA MET A 1 -1.24 -48.26 30.24
C MET A 1 -0.57 -48.96 29.08
N VAL A 2 -1.08 -48.79 27.86
CA VAL A 2 -0.50 -49.40 26.64
C VAL A 2 0.39 -48.34 25.99
N HIS A 3 1.71 -48.50 26.10
CA HIS A 3 2.67 -47.65 25.40
C HIS A 3 2.72 -48.09 23.94
N SER A 4 2.10 -47.30 23.07
CA SER A 4 2.15 -47.50 21.63
C SER A 4 3.56 -47.16 21.13
N GLN A 5 4.38 -48.20 20.91
CA GLN A 5 5.67 -48.04 20.25
C GLN A 5 5.43 -47.90 18.76
N LEU A 6 5.26 -46.65 18.29
CA LEU A 6 5.37 -46.38 16.87
C LEU A 6 6.82 -46.68 16.45
N PRO A 7 7.04 -47.60 15.48
CA PRO A 7 8.39 -47.97 15.08
C PRO A 7 9.09 -46.78 14.43
N VAL A 8 10.26 -46.44 14.96
CA VAL A 8 11.13 -45.34 14.48
C VAL A 8 11.39 -45.41 12.97
N LEU A 9 11.41 -46.62 12.41
CA LEU A 9 11.50 -46.87 10.96
C LEU A 9 10.36 -46.23 10.16
N SER A 10 9.14 -46.19 10.69
CA SER A 10 7.98 -45.59 10.01
C SER A 10 8.11 -44.07 9.87
N LEU A 11 8.72 -43.39 10.86
CA LEU A 11 8.99 -41.95 10.81
C LEU A 11 10.06 -41.60 9.76
N LEU A 12 11.09 -42.43 9.62
CA LEU A 12 12.14 -42.23 8.60
C LEU A 12 11.60 -42.35 7.18
N PHE A 13 10.73 -43.33 6.92
CA PHE A 13 10.06 -43.47 5.62
C PHE A 13 9.14 -42.29 5.30
N LEU A 14 8.40 -41.79 6.29
CA LEU A 14 7.54 -40.61 6.11
C LEU A 14 8.37 -39.35 5.80
N CYS A 15 9.50 -39.18 6.48
CA CYS A 15 10.40 -38.06 6.25
C CYS A 15 11.05 -38.12 4.86
N CYS A 16 11.48 -39.31 4.42
CA CYS A 16 12.02 -39.50 3.07
C CYS A 16 10.96 -39.26 1.98
N ALA A 17 9.71 -39.71 2.19
CA ALA A 17 8.60 -39.43 1.27
C ALA A 17 8.29 -37.93 1.19
N LEU A 18 8.38 -37.19 2.31
CA LEU A 18 8.21 -35.74 2.34
C LEU A 18 9.33 -34.99 1.59
N MET A 19 10.56 -35.49 1.61
CA MET A 19 11.70 -34.92 0.89
C MET A 19 11.69 -35.24 -0.62
N LEU A 20 10.97 -36.29 -1.03
CA LEU A 20 10.77 -36.66 -2.43
C LEU A 20 9.57 -35.94 -3.08
N LEU A 21 8.78 -35.19 -2.30
CA LEU A 21 7.73 -34.35 -2.88
C LEU A 21 8.37 -33.20 -3.66
N PRO A 22 7.98 -32.97 -4.93
CA PRO A 22 8.46 -31.83 -5.68
C PRO A 22 8.21 -30.54 -4.88
N PRO A 23 9.19 -29.62 -4.79
CA PRO A 23 9.07 -28.37 -4.02
C PRO A 23 7.91 -27.49 -4.47
N GLU A 24 7.35 -27.76 -5.65
CA GLU A 24 6.15 -27.13 -6.21
C GLU A 24 4.86 -27.47 -5.44
N LEU A 25 4.83 -28.59 -4.70
CA LEU A 25 3.68 -29.01 -3.88
C LEU A 25 3.73 -28.45 -2.46
N THR A 26 4.91 -28.04 -1.97
CA THR A 26 5.08 -27.50 -0.61
C THR A 26 5.06 -25.97 -0.57
N LEU A 27 5.41 -25.31 -1.69
CA LEU A 27 5.27 -23.86 -1.86
C LEU A 27 4.05 -23.56 -2.73
N GLY A 28 2.92 -23.23 -2.08
CA GLY A 28 1.69 -22.86 -2.78
C GLY A 28 1.93 -21.91 -3.94
N ARG A 29 1.37 -22.24 -5.12
CA ARG A 29 1.55 -21.52 -6.38
C ARG A 29 1.45 -20.00 -6.14
N PRO A 30 2.44 -19.20 -6.53
CA PRO A 30 2.42 -17.76 -6.29
C PRO A 30 1.16 -17.16 -6.92
N GLN A 31 0.26 -16.66 -6.07
CA GLN A 31 -0.96 -16.01 -6.51
C GLN A 31 -0.59 -14.69 -7.20
N LYS A 32 -0.66 -14.68 -8.53
CA LYS A 32 -0.37 -13.49 -9.34
C LYS A 32 -1.46 -12.44 -9.12
N PHE A 33 -1.12 -11.33 -8.44
CA PHE A 33 -2.04 -10.21 -8.38
C PHE A 33 -2.09 -9.51 -9.74
N SER A 34 -3.28 -9.14 -10.16
CA SER A 34 -3.53 -8.36 -11.37
C SER A 34 -3.94 -6.95 -11.00
N LEU A 35 -3.41 -5.96 -11.72
CA LEU A 35 -3.84 -4.58 -11.61
C LEU A 35 -5.33 -4.48 -11.95
N VAL A 36 -6.08 -3.76 -11.11
CA VAL A 36 -7.51 -3.51 -11.35
C VAL A 36 -7.65 -2.15 -12.03
N THR A 37 -8.61 -1.96 -12.93
CA THR A 37 -8.90 -0.65 -13.53
C THR A 37 -9.92 0.11 -12.67
N PRO A 38 -10.05 1.45 -12.77
CA PRO A 38 -11.03 2.19 -11.97
C PRO A 38 -12.48 1.83 -12.34
N LYS A 39 -12.67 1.37 -13.58
CA LYS A 39 -13.97 1.01 -14.15
C LYS A 39 -14.34 -0.45 -13.91
N ASP A 40 -13.49 -1.22 -13.24
CA ASP A 40 -13.77 -2.62 -12.91
C ASP A 40 -15.02 -2.71 -12.02
N ALA A 41 -16.05 -3.41 -12.50
CA ALA A 41 -17.31 -3.54 -11.79
C ALA A 41 -17.14 -4.27 -10.44
N GLY A 42 -16.20 -5.20 -10.35
CA GLY A 42 -15.89 -5.91 -9.11
C GLY A 42 -15.24 -5.01 -8.07
N LEU A 43 -14.36 -4.09 -8.48
CA LEU A 43 -13.83 -3.05 -7.63
C LEU A 43 -14.93 -2.12 -7.11
N GLN A 44 -15.83 -1.67 -7.98
CA GLN A 44 -16.93 -0.79 -7.56
C GLN A 44 -17.83 -1.48 -6.54
N LYS A 45 -18.18 -2.75 -6.77
CA LYS A 45 -18.91 -3.57 -5.79
C LYS A 45 -18.15 -3.73 -4.47
N ALA A 46 -16.84 -3.95 -4.52
CA ALA A 46 -16.01 -4.05 -3.32
C ALA A 46 -15.96 -2.73 -2.54
N LEU A 47 -15.84 -1.58 -3.21
CA LEU A 47 -15.91 -0.26 -2.57
C LEU A 47 -17.29 0.01 -1.97
N ALA A 48 -18.35 -0.31 -2.71
CA ALA A 48 -19.72 -0.15 -2.25
C ALA A 48 -20.03 -0.99 -1.01
N PHE A 49 -19.49 -2.21 -0.95
CA PHE A 49 -19.58 -3.08 0.22
C PHE A 49 -18.74 -2.56 1.40
N THR A 50 -17.52 -2.09 1.16
CA THR A 50 -16.57 -1.79 2.23
C THR A 50 -16.78 -0.44 2.90
N MET A 51 -17.21 0.59 2.17
CA MET A 51 -17.31 1.95 2.72
C MET A 51 -18.38 2.12 3.81
N PRO A 52 -19.59 1.54 3.69
CA PRO A 52 -20.55 1.53 4.79
C PRO A 52 -20.01 0.82 6.02
N GLN A 53 -19.40 -0.36 5.84
CA GLN A 53 -18.81 -1.12 6.94
C GLN A 53 -17.63 -0.40 7.62
N TYR A 54 -16.80 0.29 6.84
CA TYR A 54 -15.73 1.13 7.35
C TYR A 54 -16.29 2.20 8.31
N ASN A 55 -17.37 2.87 7.90
CA ASN A 55 -18.01 3.89 8.71
C ASN A 55 -18.70 3.33 9.96
N GLN A 56 -19.37 2.17 9.84
CA GLN A 56 -20.00 1.48 10.96
C GLN A 56 -19.00 1.06 12.04
N LYS A 57 -17.84 0.52 11.64
CA LYS A 57 -16.79 0.09 12.57
C LYS A 57 -16.13 1.25 13.33
N ARG A 58 -16.27 2.49 12.87
CA ARG A 58 -15.75 3.69 13.53
C ARG A 58 -16.80 4.31 14.45
N THR A 59 -17.06 3.66 15.58
CA THR A 59 -18.08 4.07 16.55
C THR A 59 -17.77 5.41 17.20
N ASN A 60 -16.50 5.77 17.32
CA ASN A 60 -16.07 7.02 17.96
C ASN A 60 -16.18 8.25 17.04
N ASP A 61 -16.47 8.06 15.76
CA ASP A 61 -16.63 9.16 14.81
C ASP A 61 -18.11 9.44 14.56
N THR A 62 -18.54 10.67 14.85
CA THR A 62 -19.92 11.14 14.65
C THR A 62 -20.26 11.47 13.20
N ASN A 63 -19.26 11.57 12.32
CA ASN A 63 -19.45 11.88 10.90
C ASN A 63 -19.08 10.70 10.01
N TYR A 64 -19.71 10.65 8.84
CA TYR A 64 -19.31 9.74 7.78
C TYR A 64 -17.99 10.18 7.12
N PHE A 65 -17.25 9.19 6.64
CA PHE A 65 -16.09 9.33 5.78
C PHE A 65 -16.45 8.85 4.38
N ARG A 66 -16.20 9.69 3.39
CA ARG A 66 -16.38 9.32 1.97
C ARG A 66 -15.05 8.96 1.33
N LEU A 67 -15.13 8.22 0.23
CA LEU A 67 -13.96 7.85 -0.55
C LEU A 67 -13.51 9.06 -1.36
N GLN A 68 -12.28 9.52 -1.13
CA GLN A 68 -11.71 10.59 -1.96
C GLN A 68 -11.01 9.99 -3.18
N ARG A 69 -10.22 8.93 -2.96
CA ARG A 69 -9.42 8.31 -4.02
C ARG A 69 -9.04 6.88 -3.70
N VAL A 70 -8.90 6.04 -4.73
CA VAL A 70 -8.16 4.77 -4.66
C VAL A 70 -6.74 5.01 -5.15
N THR A 71 -5.75 4.78 -4.31
CA THR A 71 -4.32 5.05 -4.61
C THR A 71 -3.58 3.81 -5.08
N ALA A 72 -3.97 2.62 -4.63
CA ALA A 72 -3.48 1.34 -5.14
C ALA A 72 -4.59 0.30 -5.16
N ARG A 73 -4.57 -0.61 -6.14
CA ARG A 73 -5.60 -1.64 -6.29
C ARG A 73 -5.07 -2.85 -7.04
N SER A 74 -5.11 -3.99 -6.38
CA SER A 74 -4.80 -5.26 -7.02
C SER A 74 -5.84 -6.31 -6.64
N LYS A 75 -6.04 -7.29 -7.53
CA LYS A 75 -6.90 -8.44 -7.26
C LYS A 75 -6.18 -9.74 -7.54
N VAL A 76 -6.45 -10.75 -6.72
CA VAL A 76 -6.12 -12.14 -7.04
C VAL A 76 -7.40 -12.90 -7.29
N TYR A 77 -7.40 -13.62 -8.39
CA TYR A 77 -8.36 -14.68 -8.65
C TYR A 77 -7.82 -16.00 -8.15
N THR A 78 -8.70 -16.74 -7.51
CA THR A 78 -8.56 -18.18 -7.30
C THR A 78 -9.88 -18.80 -7.74
N GLU A 79 -9.95 -20.13 -7.83
CA GLU A 79 -11.11 -20.85 -8.34
C GLU A 79 -12.44 -20.44 -7.69
N ARG A 80 -12.44 -20.07 -6.40
CA ARG A 80 -13.67 -19.77 -5.64
C ARG A 80 -13.76 -18.36 -5.06
N LEU A 81 -12.67 -17.60 -5.07
CA LEU A 81 -12.62 -16.30 -4.42
C LEU A 81 -11.82 -15.26 -5.19
N VAL A 82 -12.25 -14.01 -5.03
CA VAL A 82 -11.57 -12.82 -5.52
C VAL A 82 -11.11 -12.02 -4.31
N LYS A 83 -9.80 -11.79 -4.20
CA LYS A 83 -9.19 -10.99 -3.12
C LYS A 83 -8.75 -9.65 -3.67
N TYR A 84 -9.40 -8.57 -3.27
CA TYR A 84 -8.94 -7.20 -3.52
C TYR A 84 -8.03 -6.73 -2.40
N ARG A 85 -6.91 -6.11 -2.77
CA ARG A 85 -6.04 -5.31 -1.89
C ARG A 85 -6.12 -3.87 -2.37
N LEU A 86 -6.69 -3.00 -1.54
CA LEU A 86 -6.94 -1.60 -1.88
C LEU A 86 -6.18 -0.70 -0.91
N LYS A 87 -5.49 0.31 -1.42
CA LYS A 87 -5.05 1.48 -0.66
C LYS A 87 -5.99 2.61 -1.04
N ILE A 88 -6.71 3.15 -0.08
CA ILE A 88 -7.70 4.22 -0.30
C ILE A 88 -7.39 5.43 0.56
N GLU A 89 -7.77 6.61 0.05
CA GLU A 89 -7.83 7.86 0.80
C GLU A 89 -9.29 8.17 1.08
N VAL A 90 -9.63 8.37 2.36
CA VAL A 90 -10.95 8.79 2.81
C VAL A 90 -10.87 10.15 3.47
N VAL A 91 -11.97 10.89 3.42
CA VAL A 91 -12.09 12.23 4.01
C VAL A 91 -13.35 12.32 4.84
N LYS A 92 -13.27 13.01 5.97
CA LYS A 92 -14.40 13.27 6.85
C LYS A 92 -15.40 14.19 6.16
N THR A 93 -16.68 13.93 6.36
CA THR A 93 -17.77 14.67 5.72
C THR A 93 -18.62 15.43 6.73
N VAL A 94 -19.49 16.30 6.24
CA VAL A 94 -20.48 17.00 7.06
C VAL A 94 -21.65 16.10 7.48
N CYS A 95 -21.87 14.97 6.78
CA CYS A 95 -22.95 14.04 7.11
C CYS A 95 -22.69 13.39 8.48
N LYS A 96 -23.67 13.49 9.38
CA LYS A 96 -23.63 12.88 10.71
C LYS A 96 -24.20 11.47 10.68
N LYS A 97 -23.65 10.59 11.51
CA LYS A 97 -24.20 9.25 11.74
C LYS A 97 -25.39 9.35 12.69
N THR A 98 -26.42 8.58 12.39
CA THR A 98 -27.63 8.46 13.21
C THR A 98 -27.86 6.99 13.55
N THR A 99 -28.52 6.71 14.67
CA THR A 99 -28.87 5.33 15.05
C THR A 99 -29.96 4.73 14.16
N SER A 100 -30.81 5.57 13.55
CA SER A 100 -31.96 5.14 12.75
C SER A 100 -31.62 4.77 11.31
N HIS A 101 -30.57 5.35 10.73
CA HIS A 101 -30.21 5.14 9.33
C HIS A 101 -28.70 4.92 9.16
N THR A 102 -28.35 3.84 8.45
CA THR A 102 -26.98 3.65 7.95
C THR A 102 -26.97 4.00 6.48
N MET A 103 -26.19 5.03 6.12
CA MET A 103 -26.04 5.43 4.73
C MET A 103 -25.38 4.35 3.84
N THR A 104 -25.86 4.22 2.61
CA THR A 104 -25.23 3.42 1.55
C THR A 104 -23.96 4.07 1.03
N TYR A 105 -23.23 3.36 0.16
CA TYR A 105 -22.03 3.92 -0.46
C TYR A 105 -22.34 5.17 -1.29
N GLU A 106 -23.40 5.12 -2.09
CA GLU A 106 -23.85 6.20 -2.97
C GLU A 106 -24.24 7.42 -2.14
N GLU A 107 -25.03 7.25 -1.08
CA GLU A 107 -25.42 8.31 -0.16
C GLU A 107 -24.18 8.96 0.50
N ILE A 108 -23.24 8.14 0.98
CA ILE A 108 -21.97 8.64 1.56
C ILE A 108 -21.17 9.44 0.52
N GLN A 109 -21.15 9.04 -0.75
CA GLN A 109 -20.40 9.78 -1.77
C GLN A 109 -21.00 11.16 -2.08
N GLN A 110 -22.30 11.36 -1.85
CA GLN A 110 -22.95 12.68 -2.03
C GLN A 110 -22.65 13.66 -0.89
N CYS A 111 -22.11 13.19 0.23
CA CYS A 111 -21.80 14.04 1.37
C CYS A 111 -20.68 15.05 1.06
N LYS A 112 -20.91 16.33 1.42
CA LYS A 112 -19.89 17.38 1.32
C LYS A 112 -18.75 17.11 2.28
N ILE A 113 -17.52 17.41 1.85
CA ILE A 113 -16.32 17.32 2.69
C ILE A 113 -16.39 18.39 3.78
N LEU A 114 -16.03 18.05 5.02
CA LEU A 114 -15.98 19.00 6.12
C LEU A 114 -14.81 19.99 5.89
N GLN A 115 -15.11 21.26 5.64
CA GLN A 115 -14.10 22.29 5.45
C GLN A 115 -13.37 22.58 6.79
N GLY A 116 -12.04 22.68 6.75
CA GLY A 116 -11.19 22.86 7.93
C GLY A 116 -10.39 21.61 8.33
N ASP A 117 -10.97 20.41 8.13
CA ASP A 117 -10.34 19.11 8.44
C ASP A 117 -10.04 18.31 7.16
N LEU A 118 -9.15 18.84 6.33
CA LEU A 118 -8.58 18.11 5.19
C LEU A 118 -7.62 16.98 5.63
N GLN A 119 -7.86 16.37 6.80
CA GLN A 119 -7.20 15.15 7.24
C GLN A 119 -7.64 13.99 6.34
N LYS A 120 -6.92 13.84 5.23
CA LYS A 120 -6.97 12.64 4.41
C LYS A 120 -6.44 11.49 5.24
N GLN A 121 -7.27 10.47 5.43
CA GLN A 121 -6.84 9.24 6.08
C GLN A 121 -6.56 8.21 5.00
N SER A 122 -5.35 7.65 5.03
CA SER A 122 -4.99 6.52 4.17
C SER A 122 -5.31 5.22 4.87
N CYS A 123 -6.01 4.32 4.19
CA CYS A 123 -6.44 3.03 4.72
C CYS A 123 -6.09 1.90 3.75
N TYR A 124 -5.79 0.73 4.31
CA TYR A 124 -5.60 -0.49 3.55
C TYR A 124 -6.79 -1.41 3.76
N LEU A 125 -7.46 -1.79 2.68
CA LEU A 125 -8.60 -2.70 2.70
C LEU A 125 -8.21 -4.00 2.03
N LYS A 126 -8.53 -5.11 2.69
CA LYS A 126 -8.54 -6.44 2.09
C LYS A 126 -9.97 -6.92 1.99
N VAL A 127 -10.48 -7.00 0.77
CA VAL A 127 -11.85 -7.43 0.48
C VAL A 127 -11.80 -8.80 -0.15
N THR A 128 -12.51 -9.77 0.41
CA THR A 128 -12.61 -11.11 -0.18
C THR A 128 -14.06 -11.35 -0.59
N SER A 129 -14.27 -11.50 -1.88
CA SER A 129 -15.57 -11.87 -2.45
C SER A 129 -15.55 -13.35 -2.86
N ARG A 130 -16.64 -14.06 -2.56
CA ARG A 130 -16.92 -15.41 -3.03
C ARG A 130 -18.10 -15.33 -3.99
N PRO A 131 -17.87 -15.25 -5.31
CA PRO A 131 -18.94 -15.03 -6.29
C PRO A 131 -20.03 -16.10 -6.25
N VAL A 132 -19.64 -17.36 -6.05
CA VAL A 132 -20.55 -18.53 -6.02
C VAL A 132 -21.47 -18.50 -4.78
N GLU A 133 -20.98 -18.00 -3.65
CA GLU A 133 -21.74 -17.94 -2.40
C GLU A 133 -22.44 -16.58 -2.19
N HIS A 134 -22.31 -15.66 -3.14
CA HIS A 134 -22.74 -14.25 -3.03
C HIS A 134 -22.29 -13.54 -1.74
N ASN A 135 -21.20 -14.02 -1.14
CA ASN A 135 -20.71 -13.54 0.15
C ASN A 135 -19.47 -12.64 -0.04
N MET A 136 -19.40 -11.55 0.72
CA MET A 136 -18.22 -10.69 0.81
C MET A 136 -17.78 -10.52 2.26
N THR A 137 -16.48 -10.51 2.47
CA THR A 137 -15.87 -10.25 3.79
C THR A 137 -14.80 -9.17 3.65
N MET A 138 -14.67 -8.33 4.67
CA MET A 138 -13.71 -7.23 4.70
C MET A 138 -12.84 -7.28 5.95
N LYS A 139 -11.52 -7.13 5.74
CA LYS A 139 -10.56 -6.77 6.79
C LYS A 139 -10.01 -5.37 6.51
N ILE A 140 -10.00 -4.52 7.53
CA ILE A 140 -9.46 -3.16 7.47
C ILE A 140 -8.16 -3.13 8.26
N GLY A 141 -7.10 -2.58 7.67
CA GLY A 141 -5.91 -2.13 8.38
C GLY A 141 -5.83 -0.61 8.34
N PHE A 142 -5.70 0.03 9.50
CA PHE A 142 -5.40 1.45 9.62
C PHE A 142 -3.89 1.66 9.63
N VAL A 143 -3.43 2.74 8.99
CA VAL A 143 -2.03 3.16 9.10
C VAL A 143 -1.88 4.01 10.34
N GLY A 144 -1.52 3.37 11.47
CA GLY A 144 -0.61 3.98 12.43
C GLY A 144 0.81 3.65 12.00
N LEU A 145 1.79 4.52 12.28
CA LEU A 145 3.20 4.18 12.05
C LEU A 145 3.50 2.75 12.57
N SER A 146 4.24 1.97 11.78
CA SER A 146 4.98 0.75 12.16
C SER A 146 4.27 -0.57 12.52
N GLN A 147 3.08 -0.90 12.01
CA GLN A 147 2.54 -2.27 12.18
C GLN A 147 2.01 -2.93 10.90
N TRP A 148 2.91 -3.26 9.98
CA TRP A 148 2.77 -4.38 9.05
C TRP A 148 4.13 -5.04 8.82
N LEU A 149 4.62 -5.72 9.86
CA LEU A 149 5.53 -6.86 9.74
C LEU A 149 4.71 -8.11 10.08
N PRO A 150 4.89 -9.25 9.39
CA PRO A 150 4.39 -10.52 9.89
C PRO A 150 5.33 -10.95 11.02
N ASN A 151 4.97 -10.67 12.29
CA ASN A 151 5.64 -11.35 13.40
C ASN A 151 4.86 -12.60 13.80
N ALA A 152 5.66 -13.66 13.89
CA ALA A 152 5.52 -14.90 14.62
C ALA A 152 4.24 -15.08 15.44
N SER A 153 3.60 -16.22 15.18
CA SER A 153 2.68 -16.92 16.04
C SER A 153 3.06 -16.84 17.52
N HIS A 154 2.17 -16.30 18.35
CA HIS A 154 1.86 -16.88 19.64
C HIS A 154 0.36 -16.81 19.89
N GLY A 155 -0.19 -17.96 20.25
CA GLY A 155 -1.60 -18.16 20.56
C GLY A 155 -1.96 -17.60 21.93
N GLY A 156 -3.25 -17.41 22.12
CA GLY A 156 -3.83 -16.96 23.38
C GLY A 156 -5.18 -16.32 23.10
N GLY A 157 -6.25 -17.13 23.15
CA GLY A 157 -7.61 -16.62 23.18
C GLY A 157 -7.97 -16.12 24.58
N ALA A 158 -8.79 -15.08 24.64
CA ALA A 158 -9.68 -14.81 25.77
C ALA A 158 -10.77 -13.82 25.35
N SER A 159 -12.02 -14.19 25.62
CA SER A 159 -13.18 -13.31 25.72
C SER A 159 -13.00 -12.33 26.88
N ALA A 160 -13.55 -11.12 26.76
CA ALA A 160 -13.76 -10.25 27.92
C ALA A 160 -15.12 -9.55 27.82
N GLU A 161 -15.94 -9.89 28.80
CA GLU A 161 -17.24 -9.35 29.20
C GLU A 161 -17.05 -7.97 29.84
N TRP A 162 -17.95 -7.02 29.57
CA TRP A 162 -17.93 -5.67 30.14
C TRP A 162 -18.97 -5.54 31.26
N ALA A 163 -18.52 -5.17 32.45
CA ALA A 163 -19.34 -4.58 33.52
C ALA A 163 -18.80 -3.18 33.85
N GLY A 164 -19.72 -2.25 34.14
CA GLY A 164 -19.49 -0.80 34.27
C GLY A 164 -18.87 -0.30 35.59
N PRO A 165 -18.82 1.03 35.77
CA PRO A 165 -17.87 1.80 36.62
C PRO A 165 -18.48 2.10 38.02
N PRO A 166 -17.85 2.79 39.01
CA PRO A 166 -17.36 4.19 38.93
C PRO A 166 -16.18 4.63 39.86
N HIS A 167 -15.85 5.94 39.75
CA HIS A 167 -15.25 6.88 40.72
C HIS A 167 -13.83 7.41 40.43
N SER A 168 -13.78 8.72 40.17
CA SER A 168 -12.61 9.59 40.26
C SER A 168 -12.51 10.24 41.64
N PRO A 169 -11.30 10.65 42.05
CA PRO A 169 -11.16 12.03 42.54
C PRO A 169 -9.94 12.78 41.97
N MET A 170 -10.09 14.10 42.03
CA MET A 170 -9.18 15.18 41.61
C MET A 170 -7.85 15.20 42.37
N VAL A 171 -6.75 15.53 41.70
CA VAL A 171 -5.57 16.12 42.35
C VAL A 171 -4.90 17.18 41.47
N HIS A 172 -4.35 18.18 42.15
CA HIS A 172 -3.97 19.52 41.72
C HIS A 172 -2.76 19.65 40.78
N ALA A 173 -2.74 20.81 40.12
CA ALA A 173 -1.73 21.36 39.22
C ALA A 173 -0.31 21.49 39.81
N LYS A 174 0.70 21.25 38.97
CA LYS A 174 1.98 21.98 38.94
C LYS A 174 2.48 22.07 37.49
N LEU A 175 2.57 23.29 36.97
CA LEU A 175 3.24 23.62 35.70
C LEU A 175 4.75 23.69 35.92
N PRO A 176 5.59 23.01 35.11
CA PRO A 176 6.99 23.37 34.97
C PRO A 176 7.20 24.25 33.74
N VAL A 177 7.90 25.34 34.00
CA VAL A 177 8.49 26.28 33.05
C VAL A 177 9.45 25.53 32.12
N LEU A 178 9.01 25.21 30.90
CA LEU A 178 9.88 24.76 29.80
C LEU A 178 9.35 25.25 28.44
N SER A 179 8.93 26.53 28.40
CA SER A 179 8.20 27.16 27.29
C SER A 179 9.06 28.12 26.45
N LEU A 180 10.38 27.91 26.32
CA LEU A 180 11.24 28.86 25.60
C LEU A 180 12.33 28.25 24.71
N LEU A 181 12.07 27.07 24.13
CA LEU A 181 12.96 26.48 23.11
C LEU A 181 12.26 26.05 21.80
N CYS A 182 10.98 26.36 21.61
CA CYS A 182 10.25 26.03 20.36
C CYS A 182 10.12 27.19 19.36
N ALA A 183 10.67 28.37 19.64
CA ALA A 183 10.54 29.55 18.76
C ALA A 183 11.64 29.67 17.68
N LEU A 184 12.63 28.77 17.64
CA LEU A 184 13.78 28.83 16.72
C LEU A 184 13.63 27.96 15.44
N LEU A 185 12.44 27.43 15.16
CA LEU A 185 12.16 26.67 13.93
C LEU A 185 11.30 27.42 12.90
N MET A 186 11.13 28.73 13.05
CA MET A 186 10.52 29.59 12.03
C MET A 186 11.56 30.04 10.98
N LEU A 187 12.13 29.07 10.26
CA LEU A 187 12.78 29.35 8.97
C LEU A 187 11.82 28.92 7.85
N PRO A 188 11.52 29.79 6.86
CA PRO A 188 10.77 29.38 5.69
C PRO A 188 11.70 28.56 4.79
N PRO A 189 11.30 27.38 4.28
CA PRO A 189 12.00 26.84 3.14
C PRO A 189 11.43 27.53 1.90
N ASP A 190 12.25 28.41 1.32
CA ASP A 190 12.15 28.80 -0.07
C ASP A 190 11.96 27.57 -0.97
N LEU A 191 11.02 27.71 -1.90
CA LEU A 191 10.90 27.10 -3.23
C LEU A 191 11.85 25.91 -3.52
N THR A 192 11.35 24.69 -3.36
CA THR A 192 11.96 23.52 -4.01
C THR A 192 11.02 22.84 -5.01
N LEU A 193 11.56 22.71 -6.21
CA LEU A 193 11.04 22.06 -7.40
C LEU A 193 10.49 20.65 -7.09
N GLY A 194 9.16 20.52 -6.99
CA GLY A 194 8.36 19.30 -7.16
C GLY A 194 8.95 17.96 -6.69
N LYS A 195 9.29 17.80 -5.40
CA LYS A 195 9.39 16.45 -4.82
C LYS A 195 8.01 15.80 -4.84
N VAL A 196 7.87 14.71 -5.56
CA VAL A 196 6.66 13.89 -5.46
C VAL A 196 6.73 13.10 -4.15
N HIS A 197 5.87 13.42 -3.19
CA HIS A 197 5.78 12.67 -1.94
C HIS A 197 5.08 11.32 -2.17
N LEU A 198 5.87 10.25 -2.26
CA LEU A 198 5.42 8.90 -1.93
C LEU A 198 5.36 8.75 -0.41
N THR A 199 4.31 8.09 0.08
CA THR A 199 4.02 8.01 1.52
C THR A 199 4.88 6.97 2.23
N ASP A 200 5.51 6.04 1.50
CA ASP A 200 6.35 4.97 2.04
C ASP A 200 7.77 5.06 1.46
N ALA A 201 8.79 5.06 2.33
CA ALA A 201 10.20 5.16 1.95
C ALA A 201 10.66 4.03 1.01
N ARG A 202 10.06 2.84 1.11
CA ARG A 202 10.38 1.70 0.24
C ARG A 202 9.75 1.84 -1.14
N GLU A 203 8.54 2.40 -1.22
CA GLU A 203 7.90 2.76 -2.50
C GLU A 203 8.78 3.79 -3.24
N GLN A 204 9.30 4.79 -2.52
CA GLN A 204 10.23 5.78 -3.07
C GLN A 204 11.53 5.12 -3.54
N LYS A 205 12.15 4.28 -2.72
CA LYS A 205 13.38 3.58 -3.11
C LYS A 205 13.20 2.68 -4.34
N ALA A 206 12.07 1.99 -4.45
CA ALA A 206 11.76 1.14 -5.61
C ALA A 206 11.56 1.98 -6.89
N LEU A 207 10.94 3.16 -6.78
CA LEU A 207 10.80 4.11 -7.88
C LEU A 207 12.16 4.62 -8.36
N GLU A 208 13.01 5.07 -7.43
CA GLU A 208 14.35 5.57 -7.70
C GLU A 208 15.16 4.49 -8.45
N PHE A 209 15.19 3.28 -7.89
CA PHE A 209 15.83 2.13 -8.49
C PHE A 209 15.32 1.84 -9.90
N ALA A 210 14.00 1.83 -10.12
CA ALA A 210 13.42 1.56 -11.44
C ALA A 210 13.87 2.57 -12.50
N ILE A 211 13.85 3.86 -12.16
CA ILE A 211 14.21 4.94 -13.08
C ILE A 211 15.70 4.94 -13.38
N GLU A 212 16.55 4.72 -12.37
CA GLU A 212 17.99 4.60 -12.53
C GLU A 212 18.33 3.40 -13.43
N GLN A 213 17.80 2.22 -13.11
CA GLN A 213 18.06 0.98 -13.84
C GLN A 213 17.57 1.10 -15.29
N TYR A 214 16.35 1.60 -15.51
CA TYR A 214 15.84 1.81 -16.86
C TYR A 214 16.71 2.79 -17.68
N ASN A 215 17.19 3.87 -17.06
CA ASN A 215 18.08 4.79 -17.74
C ASN A 215 19.45 4.17 -18.03
N GLN A 216 19.95 3.26 -17.19
CA GLN A 216 21.19 2.53 -17.44
C GLN A 216 21.03 1.53 -18.59
N ASP A 217 19.93 0.78 -18.61
CA ASP A 217 19.70 -0.29 -19.59
C ASP A 217 19.28 0.24 -20.97
N ASN A 218 18.60 1.39 -21.01
CA ASN A 218 18.17 2.01 -22.28
C ASN A 218 19.31 2.79 -22.95
N GLN A 219 20.26 2.07 -23.53
CA GLN A 219 21.40 2.65 -24.26
C GLN A 219 21.02 3.28 -25.61
N ARG A 220 19.82 2.97 -26.14
CA ARG A 220 19.34 3.53 -27.41
C ARG A 220 19.01 5.02 -27.34
N SER A 221 18.76 5.54 -26.14
CA SER A 221 18.55 6.97 -25.93
C SER A 221 19.84 7.64 -25.48
N SER A 222 20.31 8.63 -26.24
CA SER A 222 21.46 9.45 -25.84
C SER A 222 21.18 10.39 -24.68
N GLY A 223 19.91 10.56 -24.27
CA GLY A 223 19.52 11.40 -23.14
C GLY A 223 18.84 10.64 -22.01
N TYR A 224 19.00 11.10 -20.77
CA TYR A 224 18.27 10.57 -19.62
C TYR A 224 16.76 10.89 -19.73
N LEU A 225 15.92 10.02 -19.20
CA LEU A 225 14.50 10.29 -18.97
C LEU A 225 14.27 10.62 -17.51
N LYS A 226 13.61 11.74 -17.23
CA LYS A 226 13.21 12.12 -15.88
C LYS A 226 11.70 12.06 -15.70
N MET A 227 11.26 11.89 -14.46
CA MET A 227 9.86 11.78 -14.12
C MET A 227 9.23 13.18 -14.10
N VAL A 228 8.00 13.31 -14.62
CA VAL A 228 7.28 14.60 -14.68
C VAL A 228 5.89 14.56 -14.08
N SER A 229 5.47 13.39 -13.62
CA SER A 229 4.13 13.17 -13.06
C SER A 229 4.24 12.41 -11.74
N ARG A 230 3.18 12.49 -10.95
CA ARG A 230 3.09 11.68 -9.73
C ARG A 230 2.99 10.20 -10.11
N PRO A 231 3.91 9.33 -9.64
CA PRO A 231 3.88 7.93 -9.98
C PRO A 231 2.72 7.22 -9.30
N GLY A 232 2.13 6.27 -10.01
CA GLY A 232 1.26 5.27 -9.39
C GLY A 232 2.12 4.11 -8.91
N VAL A 233 2.26 3.93 -7.60
CA VAL A 233 3.01 2.81 -7.01
C VAL A 233 2.07 1.86 -6.29
N GLN A 234 2.26 0.56 -6.51
CA GLN A 234 1.51 -0.49 -5.84
C GLN A 234 2.47 -1.57 -5.36
N ALA A 235 2.36 -1.97 -4.09
CA ALA A 235 3.18 -3.02 -3.50
C ALA A 235 2.38 -4.34 -3.38
N GLU A 236 3.02 -5.44 -3.75
CA GLU A 236 2.49 -6.80 -3.69
C GLU A 236 3.45 -7.66 -2.87
N VAL A 237 3.00 -8.08 -1.67
CA VAL A 237 3.78 -9.00 -0.83
C VAL A 237 3.70 -10.41 -1.40
N VAL A 238 4.86 -10.95 -1.76
CA VAL A 238 5.12 -12.30 -2.27
C VAL A 238 6.19 -12.98 -1.39
N ASN A 239 7.14 -13.73 -1.94
CA ASN A 239 8.41 -14.06 -1.26
C ASN A 239 9.38 -12.85 -1.36
N GLY A 240 9.00 -11.75 -0.69
CA GLY A 240 9.53 -10.41 -0.91
C GLY A 240 8.42 -9.38 -1.18
N VAL A 241 8.75 -8.26 -1.81
CA VAL A 241 7.79 -7.23 -2.23
C VAL A 241 7.99 -6.90 -3.70
N ASP A 242 6.95 -7.08 -4.50
CA ASP A 242 6.89 -6.63 -5.89
C ASP A 242 6.22 -5.25 -5.95
N TYR A 243 6.91 -4.25 -6.45
CA TYR A 243 6.41 -2.89 -6.69
C TYR A 243 6.05 -2.73 -8.15
N HIS A 244 4.78 -2.49 -8.43
CA HIS A 244 4.27 -2.12 -9.76
C HIS A 244 4.18 -0.59 -9.82
N ILE A 245 4.99 0.01 -10.68
CA ILE A 245 5.24 1.45 -10.72
C ILE A 245 4.86 1.95 -12.11
N THR A 246 3.91 2.88 -12.17
CA THR A 246 3.56 3.59 -13.39
C THR A 246 4.08 5.02 -13.31
N VAL A 247 4.94 5.39 -14.25
CA VAL A 247 5.57 6.72 -14.32
C VAL A 247 5.37 7.33 -15.70
N THR A 248 5.06 8.63 -15.76
CA THR A 248 5.25 9.40 -16.99
C THR A 248 6.56 10.16 -16.91
N MET A 249 7.39 9.99 -17.93
CA MET A 249 8.72 10.56 -18.05
C MET A 249 8.86 11.40 -19.32
N VAL A 250 9.85 12.29 -19.33
CA VAL A 250 10.27 13.03 -20.52
C VAL A 250 11.77 12.97 -20.68
N ARG A 251 12.22 13.12 -21.92
CA ARG A 251 13.65 13.23 -22.22
C ARG A 251 14.21 14.53 -21.66
N THR A 252 15.42 14.46 -21.14
CA THR A 252 16.17 15.61 -20.62
C THR A 252 17.29 16.01 -21.57
N GLY A 253 17.91 17.17 -21.33
CA GLY A 253 19.11 17.61 -22.03
C GLY A 253 20.40 16.94 -21.53
N CYS A 254 20.37 16.21 -20.41
CA CYS A 254 21.53 15.48 -19.93
C CYS A 254 21.85 14.32 -20.86
N LYS A 255 23.07 14.29 -21.40
CA LYS A 255 23.56 13.21 -22.24
C LYS A 255 24.04 12.04 -21.38
N LYS A 256 23.81 10.82 -21.86
CA LYS A 256 24.41 9.61 -21.28
C LYS A 256 25.83 9.46 -21.82
N ILE A 257 26.79 9.28 -20.93
CA ILE A 257 28.19 8.99 -21.27
C ILE A 257 28.46 7.53 -20.85
N ALA A 258 29.19 6.79 -21.68
CA ALA A 258 29.51 5.39 -21.39
C ALA A 258 30.23 5.27 -20.04
N GLY A 259 29.74 4.39 -19.16
CA GLY A 259 30.27 4.21 -17.81
C GLY A 259 29.76 5.23 -16.77
N GLU A 260 29.16 6.35 -17.18
CA GLU A 260 28.60 7.32 -16.25
C GLU A 260 27.16 6.96 -15.87
N LYS A 261 26.96 6.68 -14.58
CA LYS A 261 25.65 6.44 -14.00
C LYS A 261 25.22 7.69 -13.24
N LYS A 262 23.98 8.11 -13.43
CA LYS A 262 23.35 9.16 -12.61
C LYS A 262 22.33 8.53 -11.69
N THR A 263 22.33 9.00 -10.46
CA THR A 263 21.30 8.73 -9.47
C THR A 263 19.98 9.38 -9.89
N TYR A 264 18.89 8.94 -9.28
CA TYR A 264 17.56 9.48 -9.49
C TYR A 264 17.53 10.99 -9.28
N THR A 265 18.16 11.50 -8.21
CA THR A 265 18.21 12.92 -7.88
C THR A 265 18.90 13.74 -8.97
N GLU A 266 20.05 13.28 -9.44
CA GLU A 266 20.79 13.94 -10.53
C GLU A 266 19.98 13.94 -11.84
N ILE A 267 19.29 12.83 -12.15
CA ILE A 267 18.39 12.74 -13.31
C ILE A 267 17.23 13.74 -13.19
N GLN A 268 16.65 13.93 -12.00
CA GLN A 268 15.55 14.88 -11.82
C GLN A 268 15.99 16.34 -11.99
N GLN A 269 17.25 16.64 -11.63
CA GLN A 269 17.85 17.98 -11.78
C GLN A 269 18.16 18.35 -13.24
N CYS A 270 18.23 17.38 -14.14
CA CYS A 270 18.46 17.63 -15.56
C CYS A 270 17.39 18.55 -16.17
N GLN A 271 17.81 19.58 -16.89
CA GLN A 271 16.89 20.48 -17.59
C GLN A 271 16.14 19.75 -18.72
N GLN A 272 14.89 20.13 -18.93
CA GLN A 272 14.10 19.64 -20.06
C GLN A 272 14.42 20.50 -21.29
N PRO A 273 14.55 19.92 -22.49
CA PRO A 273 14.72 20.70 -23.71
C PRO A 273 13.52 21.65 -23.93
N LEU A 274 13.79 22.84 -24.47
CA LEU A 274 12.74 23.74 -24.98
C LEU A 274 12.13 23.13 -26.25
N GLY A 275 10.87 22.69 -26.20
CA GLY A 275 10.17 22.09 -27.34
C GLY A 275 9.03 21.13 -26.94
N ASN A 276 8.40 20.51 -27.94
CA ASN A 276 7.33 19.54 -27.74
C ASN A 276 7.85 18.34 -26.93
N LYS A 277 7.37 18.22 -25.69
CA LYS A 277 7.82 17.20 -24.74
C LYS A 277 7.08 15.91 -25.02
N GLN A 278 7.68 15.03 -25.83
CA GLN A 278 7.17 13.67 -25.96
C GLN A 278 7.22 13.00 -24.59
N LYS A 279 6.03 12.74 -24.04
CA LYS A 279 5.86 12.06 -22.76
C LYS A 279 5.80 10.56 -23.05
N ILE A 280 6.56 9.79 -22.28
CA ILE A 280 6.52 8.34 -22.36
C ILE A 280 5.99 7.85 -21.02
N THR A 281 4.99 6.98 -21.06
CA THR A 281 4.47 6.33 -19.86
C THR A 281 5.07 4.93 -19.78
N CYS A 282 5.72 4.62 -18.67
CA CYS A 282 6.30 3.31 -18.43
C CYS A 282 5.66 2.64 -17.22
N HIS A 283 5.50 1.33 -17.32
CA HIS A 283 5.09 0.40 -16.29
C HIS A 283 6.30 -0.47 -15.91
N PHE A 284 6.81 -0.24 -14.71
CA PHE A 284 7.89 -1.02 -14.13
C PHE A 284 7.36 -2.02 -13.11
N LYS A 285 8.01 -3.19 -13.05
CA LYS A 285 7.88 -4.10 -11.92
C LYS A 285 9.23 -4.26 -11.25
N VAL A 286 9.35 -3.80 -10.01
CA VAL A 286 10.56 -3.95 -9.19
C VAL A 286 10.32 -5.01 -8.12
N SER A 287 11.10 -6.09 -8.10
CA SER A 287 11.02 -7.11 -7.06
C SER A 287 12.10 -6.87 -6.02
N SER A 288 11.72 -6.82 -4.75
CA SER A 288 12.62 -6.76 -3.60
C SER A 288 12.56 -8.09 -2.84
N ARG A 289 13.69 -8.80 -2.72
CA ARG A 289 13.74 -10.08 -2.00
C ARG A 289 14.25 -9.88 -0.58
N THR A 290 13.61 -10.53 0.38
CA THR A 290 14.14 -10.71 1.75
C THR A 290 14.83 -12.07 1.84
N PRO A 291 15.99 -12.17 2.52
CA PRO A 291 16.63 -11.16 3.37
C PRO A 291 17.61 -10.20 2.68
N SER A 292 17.95 -10.40 1.40
CA SER A 292 19.06 -9.68 0.75
C SER A 292 18.84 -8.18 0.53
N ASN A 293 17.61 -7.66 0.68
CA ASN A 293 17.22 -6.29 0.32
C ASN A 293 17.56 -5.92 -1.13
N GLU A 294 17.85 -6.92 -1.96
CA GLU A 294 18.21 -6.76 -3.36
C GLU A 294 16.94 -6.40 -4.14
N MET A 295 17.03 -5.32 -4.93
CA MET A 295 15.97 -4.92 -5.86
C MET A 295 16.35 -5.36 -7.28
N LYS A 296 15.37 -5.83 -8.05
CA LYS A 296 15.52 -6.21 -9.45
C LYS A 296 14.40 -5.61 -10.27
N LEU A 297 14.75 -5.02 -11.41
CA LEU A 297 13.78 -4.56 -12.40
C LEU A 297 13.38 -5.77 -13.24
N VAL A 298 12.17 -6.28 -13.01
CA VAL A 298 11.69 -7.55 -13.59
C VAL A 298 10.91 -7.32 -14.88
N VAL A 299 10.15 -6.23 -14.94
CA VAL A 299 9.36 -5.87 -16.12
C VAL A 299 9.56 -4.39 -16.40
N THR A 300 9.73 -4.08 -17.67
CA THR A 300 9.65 -2.73 -18.20
C THR A 300 8.81 -2.75 -19.45
N ASP A 301 7.71 -1.99 -19.43
CA ASP A 301 6.85 -1.76 -20.58
C ASP A 301 6.64 -0.25 -20.73
N CYS A 302 6.77 0.29 -21.94
CA CYS A 302 6.74 1.74 -22.17
C CYS A 302 5.94 2.10 -23.43
N GLU A 303 4.97 2.99 -23.27
CA GLU A 303 4.10 3.52 -24.32
C GLU A 303 4.46 4.99 -24.62
N LYS A 304 4.54 5.34 -25.91
CA LYS A 304 4.93 6.68 -26.41
C LYS A 304 3.73 7.55 -26.77
#